data_AF-A0AAN0JNF4-F1
#
_entry.id   AF-A0AAN0JNF4-F1
#
_cell.length_a   1.000
_cell.length_b   1.000
_cell.length_c   1.000
_cell.angle_alpha   90.00
_cell.angle_beta   90.00
_cell.angle_gamma   90.00
#
_symmetry.space_group_name_H-M   'P 1'
#
loop_
_entity.id
_entity.type
_entity.pdbx_description
1 polymer ?
#
loop_
_entity_poly.entity_id
_entity_poly.type
_entity_poly.pdbx_seq_one_letter_code
_entity_poly.pdbx_strand_id
1 'polypeptide(L)'
;MFHEVEVFEYHETFSSSIDSCIINKDASWCRSPLKKAMQQNGWIILALCFAAAAVVLMICLPSYQQMKGKEGEPTNHVHVYPEDVKPPQVPLPTTTSKPLDISDLSYIISKLKECKFDPGQWEDLCLDIGLYEVTISTIRSDRNTANDCLRSCLVKWLNRVEDVDKKGGATWESLENGLINIGQKPVAEKLRERRKNRNK
;
A
#
# COMPACT_ATOMS: atom_id res chain seq x y z
N MET A 1 -7.18 42.93 -47.13
CA MET A 1 -8.43 42.19 -46.91
C MET A 1 -8.08 41.06 -45.95
N PHE A 2 -8.00 41.41 -44.66
CA PHE A 2 -8.93 41.00 -43.59
C PHE A 2 -8.87 39.48 -43.37
N HIS A 3 -8.08 38.98 -42.41
CA HIS A 3 -8.26 38.93 -40.94
C HIS A 3 -8.97 37.65 -40.46
N GLU A 4 -8.63 37.27 -39.21
CA GLU A 4 -9.27 36.30 -38.30
C GLU A 4 -8.71 34.87 -38.34
N VAL A 5 -7.93 34.39 -37.34
CA VAL A 5 -8.16 34.26 -35.86
C VAL A 5 -9.37 33.33 -35.63
N GLU A 6 -9.29 32.16 -35.00
CA GLU A 6 -9.21 31.84 -33.56
C GLU A 6 -8.88 30.33 -33.41
N VAL A 7 -7.98 29.87 -32.53
CA VAL A 7 -8.03 29.85 -31.05
C VAL A 7 -9.20 29.05 -30.48
N PHE A 8 -8.81 28.08 -29.64
CA PHE A 8 -9.61 27.26 -28.75
C PHE A 8 -10.79 28.00 -28.10
N GLU A 9 -11.96 27.37 -28.09
CA GLU A 9 -12.86 27.48 -26.95
C GLU A 9 -13.62 26.17 -26.68
N TYR A 10 -13.82 25.94 -25.39
CA TYR A 10 -14.14 24.71 -24.71
C TYR A 10 -15.43 24.99 -23.97
N HIS A 11 -16.59 24.39 -24.33
CA HIS A 11 -17.67 24.26 -23.36
C HIS A 11 -18.76 23.24 -23.73
N GLU A 12 -19.03 22.38 -22.74
CA GLU A 12 -20.29 21.73 -22.37
C GLU A 12 -21.28 21.26 -23.43
N THR A 13 -21.54 19.94 -23.41
CA THR A 13 -22.92 19.41 -23.35
C THR A 13 -22.89 17.96 -22.87
N PHE A 14 -22.41 17.75 -21.63
CA PHE A 14 -22.61 16.51 -20.89
C PHE A 14 -23.89 16.61 -20.05
N SER A 15 -25.04 16.73 -20.70
CA SER A 15 -26.34 16.51 -20.06
C SER A 15 -27.45 16.46 -21.11
N SER A 16 -27.83 15.26 -21.54
CA SER A 16 -29.19 14.94 -22.03
C SER A 16 -29.37 13.52 -22.60
N SER A 17 -28.32 12.69 -22.70
CA SER A 17 -28.47 11.33 -23.26
C SER A 17 -28.56 10.23 -22.20
N ILE A 18 -29.41 10.40 -21.18
CA ILE A 18 -29.80 9.30 -20.26
C ILE A 18 -31.30 8.97 -20.33
N ASP A 19 -32.12 9.75 -21.05
CA ASP A 19 -33.58 9.54 -21.08
C ASP A 19 -34.13 8.89 -22.36
N SER A 20 -33.52 7.80 -22.86
CA SER A 20 -34.19 7.02 -23.91
C SER A 20 -33.92 5.50 -23.92
N CYS A 21 -33.75 4.89 -22.74
CA CYS A 21 -33.66 3.42 -22.66
C CYS A 21 -34.69 2.78 -21.71
N ILE A 22 -35.73 3.51 -21.31
CA ILE A 22 -36.93 2.91 -20.74
C ILE A 22 -37.97 2.83 -21.88
N ILE A 23 -38.53 1.64 -22.06
CA ILE A 23 -39.50 1.22 -23.10
C ILE A 23 -38.85 0.54 -24.31
N ASN A 24 -38.42 -0.72 -24.14
CA ASN A 24 -39.01 -1.80 -24.95
C ASN A 24 -38.78 -3.19 -24.35
N LYS A 25 -39.88 -3.92 -24.15
CA LYS A 25 -39.90 -5.37 -23.92
C LYS A 25 -39.67 -6.03 -25.29
N ASP A 26 -38.52 -6.67 -25.47
CA ASP A 26 -38.37 -7.96 -26.16
C ASP A 26 -36.88 -8.33 -26.32
N ALA A 27 -36.39 -9.04 -25.31
CA ALA A 27 -35.02 -9.48 -25.17
C ALA A 27 -34.74 -10.77 -25.98
N SER A 28 -34.79 -10.72 -27.30
CA SER A 28 -34.47 -11.88 -28.16
C SER A 28 -33.31 -11.69 -29.14
N TRP A 29 -32.81 -10.47 -29.37
CA TRP A 29 -31.80 -10.21 -30.42
C TRP A 29 -30.39 -9.81 -29.96
N CYS A 30 -30.15 -9.56 -28.68
CA CYS A 30 -28.80 -9.24 -28.18
C CYS A 30 -28.02 -10.46 -27.64
N ARG A 31 -28.14 -11.63 -28.28
CA ARG A 31 -27.25 -12.77 -28.01
C ARG A 31 -26.15 -12.81 -29.06
N SER A 32 -25.18 -11.94 -28.79
CA SER A 32 -23.99 -11.65 -29.59
C SER A 32 -23.20 -12.91 -30.02
N PRO A 33 -22.71 -12.98 -31.28
CA PRO A 33 -21.82 -14.03 -31.78
C PRO A 33 -20.47 -14.10 -31.02
N LEU A 34 -20.20 -13.14 -30.14
CA LEU A 34 -19.00 -13.04 -29.31
C LEU A 34 -18.84 -14.20 -28.31
N LYS A 35 -19.95 -14.77 -27.79
CA LYS A 35 -19.86 -15.91 -26.86
C LYS A 35 -19.45 -17.22 -27.53
N LYS A 36 -19.67 -17.38 -28.84
CA LYS A 36 -19.26 -18.58 -29.59
C LYS A 36 -17.77 -18.57 -29.95
N ALA A 37 -17.17 -17.40 -30.14
CA ALA A 37 -15.73 -17.28 -30.43
C ALA A 37 -14.83 -17.62 -29.22
N MET A 38 -15.31 -17.42 -27.99
CA MET A 38 -14.54 -17.73 -26.77
C MET A 38 -14.49 -19.22 -26.40
N GLN A 39 -15.40 -20.05 -26.93
CA GLN A 39 -15.41 -21.48 -26.62
C GLN A 39 -14.63 -22.34 -27.64
N GLN A 40 -14.40 -21.84 -28.86
CA GLN A 40 -13.72 -22.60 -29.90
C GLN A 40 -12.19 -22.66 -29.68
N ASN A 41 -11.59 -21.64 -29.05
CA ASN A 41 -10.13 -21.47 -28.97
C ASN A 41 -9.61 -21.23 -27.53
N GLY A 42 -10.45 -21.38 -26.51
CA GLY A 42 -10.06 -21.14 -25.11
C GLY A 42 -8.88 -22.03 -24.66
N TRP A 43 -8.79 -23.24 -25.20
CA TRP A 43 -7.68 -24.16 -24.92
C TRP A 43 -6.37 -23.71 -25.56
N ILE A 44 -6.44 -23.00 -26.70
CA ILE A 44 -5.26 -22.44 -27.37
C ILE A 44 -4.73 -21.25 -26.57
N ILE A 45 -5.61 -20.39 -26.06
CA ILE A 45 -5.22 -19.26 -25.19
C ILE A 45 -4.60 -19.79 -23.89
N LEU A 46 -5.20 -20.81 -23.29
CA LEU A 46 -4.66 -21.45 -22.09
C LEU A 46 -3.28 -22.08 -22.37
N ALA A 47 -3.13 -22.81 -23.48
CA ALA A 47 -1.85 -23.40 -23.90
C ALA A 47 -0.78 -22.34 -24.19
N LEU A 48 -1.14 -21.22 -24.82
CA LEU A 48 -0.25 -20.07 -25.05
C LEU A 48 0.16 -19.42 -23.73
N CYS A 49 -0.75 -19.27 -22.76
CA CYS A 49 -0.43 -18.76 -21.43
C CYS A 49 0.51 -19.70 -20.66
N PHE A 50 0.29 -21.02 -20.72
CA PHE A 50 1.20 -22.00 -20.12
C PHE A 50 2.58 -21.99 -20.78
N ALA A 51 2.64 -21.88 -22.10
CA ALA A 51 3.91 -21.75 -22.82
C ALA A 51 4.65 -20.46 -22.45
N ALA A 52 3.95 -19.33 -22.35
CA ALA A 52 4.54 -18.07 -21.91
C ALA A 52 5.06 -18.13 -20.46
N ALA A 53 4.29 -18.74 -19.53
CA ALA A 53 4.74 -18.95 -18.15
C ALA A 53 5.95 -19.88 -18.06
N ALA A 54 6.00 -20.94 -18.87
CA ALA A 54 7.15 -21.84 -18.94
C ALA A 54 8.38 -21.14 -19.53
N VAL A 55 8.22 -20.29 -20.54
CA VAL A 55 9.33 -19.48 -21.09
C VAL A 55 9.83 -18.47 -20.05
N VAL A 56 8.95 -17.81 -19.31
CA VAL A 56 9.34 -16.92 -18.19
C VAL A 56 10.05 -17.72 -17.10
N LEU A 57 9.58 -18.90 -16.72
CA LEU A 57 10.26 -19.77 -15.77
C LEU A 57 11.64 -20.21 -16.27
N MET A 58 11.78 -20.54 -17.56
CA MET A 58 13.07 -20.95 -18.15
C MET A 58 14.05 -19.78 -18.31
N ILE A 59 13.56 -18.55 -18.52
CA ILE A 59 14.38 -17.34 -18.53
C ILE A 59 14.77 -16.93 -17.11
N CYS A 60 13.88 -17.11 -16.12
CA CYS A 60 14.11 -16.71 -14.74
C CYS A 60 14.80 -17.79 -13.89
N LEU A 61 14.78 -19.07 -14.27
CA LEU A 61 15.44 -20.15 -13.52
C LEU A 61 16.97 -19.96 -13.41
N PRO A 62 17.70 -19.62 -14.49
CA PRO A 62 19.14 -19.35 -14.40
C PRO A 62 19.46 -18.17 -13.48
N SER A 63 18.62 -17.12 -13.50
CA SER A 63 18.73 -15.96 -12.60
C SER A 63 18.37 -16.31 -11.15
N TYR A 64 17.43 -17.22 -10.93
CA TYR A 64 17.05 -17.74 -9.61
C TYR A 64 18.17 -18.62 -9.01
N GLN A 65 18.82 -19.44 -9.84
CA GLN A 65 19.94 -20.29 -9.42
C GLN A 65 21.20 -19.49 -9.03
N GLN A 66 21.40 -18.31 -9.64
CA GLN A 66 22.50 -17.40 -9.26
C GLN A 66 22.33 -16.79 -7.87
N MET A 67 21.12 -16.77 -7.29
CA MET A 67 20.89 -16.28 -5.92
C MET A 67 21.14 -17.33 -4.84
N LYS A 68 21.16 -18.64 -5.16
CA LYS A 68 21.45 -19.69 -4.17
C LYS A 68 22.93 -20.10 -4.09
N GLY A 69 23.79 -19.49 -4.89
CA GLY A 69 25.21 -19.84 -4.99
C GLY A 69 26.16 -18.79 -4.40
N LYS A 70 25.89 -18.30 -3.18
CA LYS A 70 26.89 -17.66 -2.31
C LYS A 70 26.51 -17.88 -0.85
N GLU A 71 26.66 -19.11 -0.35
CA GLU A 71 27.13 -19.25 1.03
C GLU A 71 28.59 -18.77 1.01
N GLY A 72 28.74 -17.44 1.12
CA GLY A 72 30.01 -16.84 1.47
C GLY A 72 30.31 -17.27 2.90
N GLU A 73 31.36 -18.09 3.02
CA GLU A 73 32.41 -18.01 4.02
C GLU A 73 32.08 -17.13 5.25
N PRO A 74 32.12 -17.66 6.48
CA PRO A 74 32.02 -16.83 7.67
C PRO A 74 33.27 -15.96 7.76
N THR A 75 33.23 -14.79 7.10
CA THR A 75 34.13 -13.71 7.46
C THR A 75 33.75 -13.30 8.86
N ASN A 76 34.60 -13.73 9.78
CA ASN A 76 34.63 -13.32 11.17
C ASN A 76 35.05 -11.84 11.21
N HIS A 77 34.24 -10.97 10.61
CA HIS A 77 34.28 -9.55 10.87
C HIS A 77 33.53 -9.38 12.18
N VAL A 78 34.32 -9.35 13.25
CA VAL A 78 33.92 -8.81 14.54
C VAL A 78 33.40 -7.40 14.26
N HIS A 79 32.10 -7.29 14.05
CA HIS A 79 31.40 -6.03 14.18
C HIS A 79 31.41 -5.78 15.68
N VAL A 80 32.45 -5.08 16.13
CA VAL A 80 32.45 -4.41 17.43
C VAL A 80 31.31 -3.41 17.35
N TYR A 81 30.10 -3.87 17.68
CA TYR A 81 29.12 -2.99 18.28
C TYR A 81 29.82 -2.41 19.49
N PRO A 82 29.88 -1.07 19.64
CA PRO A 82 30.26 -0.49 20.91
C PRO A 82 29.26 -1.03 21.95
N GLU A 83 29.68 -2.02 22.74
CA GLU A 83 29.10 -2.17 24.06
C GLU A 83 29.38 -0.87 24.81
N ASP A 84 28.34 -0.43 25.53
CA ASP A 84 28.38 0.60 26.57
C ASP A 84 28.25 2.08 26.18
N VAL A 85 27.43 2.38 25.16
CA VAL A 85 26.56 3.56 25.29
C VAL A 85 25.12 3.17 25.02
N LYS A 86 24.48 2.61 26.06
CA LYS A 86 23.02 2.60 26.21
C LYS A 86 22.52 4.01 25.84
N PRO A 87 21.80 4.20 24.71
CA PRO A 87 21.14 5.47 24.43
C PRO A 87 20.32 5.79 25.68
N PRO A 88 20.27 7.05 26.16
CA PRO A 88 19.55 7.39 27.38
C PRO A 88 18.18 6.75 27.34
N GLN A 89 18.02 5.65 28.09
CA GLN A 89 16.73 5.04 28.28
C GLN A 89 16.07 5.96 29.28
N VAL A 90 15.49 7.03 28.75
CA VAL A 90 14.37 7.70 29.41
C VAL A 90 13.44 6.55 29.78
N PRO A 91 13.24 6.27 31.07
CA PRO A 91 12.33 5.21 31.48
C PRO A 91 10.99 5.53 30.83
N LEU A 92 10.63 4.75 29.82
CA LEU A 92 9.37 4.90 29.13
C LEU A 92 8.32 4.63 30.21
N PRO A 93 7.49 5.60 30.58
CA PRO A 93 6.42 5.32 31.52
C PRO A 93 5.54 4.26 30.84
N THR A 94 5.56 3.04 31.39
CA THR A 94 4.65 1.94 31.06
C THR A 94 3.23 2.37 31.41
N THR A 95 2.71 3.28 30.61
CA THR A 95 1.31 3.62 30.55
C THR A 95 0.75 2.55 29.64
N THR A 96 0.00 1.61 30.17
CA THR A 96 -0.66 0.56 29.39
C THR A 96 -1.42 1.21 28.24
N SER A 97 -0.80 1.23 27.06
CA SER A 97 -1.31 1.96 25.90
C SER A 97 -2.49 1.18 25.37
N LYS A 98 -3.63 1.87 25.18
CA LYS A 98 -4.85 1.22 24.71
C LYS A 98 -4.58 0.57 23.34
N PRO A 99 -4.83 -0.74 23.17
CA PRO A 99 -4.69 -1.39 21.87
C PRO A 99 -5.73 -0.82 20.90
N LEU A 100 -5.30 -0.63 19.65
CA LEU A 100 -6.14 -0.25 18.53
C LEU A 100 -6.54 -1.50 17.75
N ASP A 101 -7.68 -1.43 17.09
CA ASP A 101 -8.19 -2.50 16.25
C ASP A 101 -8.59 -1.99 14.86
N ILE A 102 -9.06 -2.90 14.01
CA ILE A 102 -9.43 -2.59 12.62
C ILE A 102 -10.53 -1.51 12.51
N SER A 103 -11.38 -1.34 13.52
CA SER A 103 -12.43 -0.33 13.54
C SER A 103 -11.87 1.10 13.67
N ASP A 104 -10.67 1.24 14.24
CA ASP A 104 -9.97 2.52 14.36
C ASP A 104 -9.34 3.00 13.05
N LEU A 105 -9.26 2.16 12.01
CA LEU A 105 -8.58 2.48 10.74
C LEU A 105 -9.01 3.81 10.13
N SER A 106 -10.32 4.05 10.04
CA SER A 106 -10.86 5.29 9.46
C SER A 106 -10.44 6.52 10.27
N TYR A 107 -10.40 6.38 11.60
CA TYR A 107 -10.01 7.44 12.50
C TYR A 107 -8.51 7.73 12.39
N ILE A 108 -7.67 6.70 12.30
CA ILE A 108 -6.22 6.82 12.11
C ILE A 108 -5.89 7.54 10.80
N ILE A 109 -6.45 7.09 9.68
CA ILE A 109 -6.24 7.72 8.36
C ILE A 109 -6.65 9.20 8.39
N SER A 110 -7.80 9.50 8.98
CA SER A 110 -8.27 10.89 9.10
C SER A 110 -7.28 11.75 9.89
N LYS A 111 -6.73 11.21 10.98
CA LYS A 111 -5.74 11.90 11.80
C LYS A 111 -4.41 12.11 11.11
N LEU A 112 -3.89 11.13 10.38
CA LEU A 112 -2.67 11.29 9.59
C LEU A 112 -2.84 12.38 8.51
N LYS A 113 -3.98 12.39 7.81
CA LYS A 113 -4.30 13.43 6.82
C LYS A 113 -4.41 14.83 7.43
N GLU A 114 -5.09 14.92 8.55
CA GLU A 114 -5.18 16.12 9.39
C GLU A 114 -3.81 16.64 9.85
N CYS A 115 -2.90 15.72 10.15
CA CYS A 115 -1.53 16.02 10.55
C CYS A 115 -0.59 16.31 9.37
N LYS A 116 -1.10 16.25 8.13
CA LYS A 116 -0.34 16.47 6.89
C LYS A 116 0.81 15.46 6.72
N PHE A 117 0.58 14.22 7.15
CA PHE A 117 1.46 13.11 6.82
C PHE A 117 1.57 12.99 5.29
N ASP A 118 2.79 12.82 4.78
CA ASP A 118 3.04 12.56 3.37
C ASP A 118 2.82 11.07 3.07
N PRO A 119 1.79 10.70 2.28
CA PRO A 119 1.55 9.32 1.90
C PRO A 119 2.73 8.69 1.15
N GLY A 120 3.63 9.47 0.53
CA GLY A 120 4.83 8.94 -0.14
C GLY A 120 5.80 8.21 0.80
N GLN A 121 5.72 8.47 2.11
CA GLN A 121 6.55 7.85 3.14
C GLN A 121 5.90 6.60 3.78
N TRP A 122 4.89 6.03 3.11
CA TRP A 122 4.15 4.88 3.63
C TRP A 122 5.04 3.65 3.81
N GLU A 123 6.01 3.41 2.92
CA GLU A 123 6.89 2.23 2.95
C GLU A 123 7.78 2.23 4.19
N ASP A 124 8.47 3.35 4.42
CA ASP A 124 9.33 3.55 5.59
C ASP A 124 8.52 3.39 6.89
N LEU A 125 7.29 3.93 6.90
CA LEU A 125 6.40 3.78 8.04
C LEU A 125 6.03 2.31 8.28
N CYS A 126 5.70 1.55 7.23
CA CYS A 126 5.35 0.13 7.36
C CYS A 126 6.50 -0.70 7.93
N LEU A 127 7.72 -0.46 7.45
CA LEU A 127 8.91 -1.13 7.96
C LEU A 127 9.09 -0.87 9.46
N ASP A 128 8.98 0.40 9.87
CA ASP A 128 9.26 0.74 11.24
C ASP A 128 8.22 0.18 12.22
N ILE A 129 6.94 0.17 11.81
CA ILE A 129 5.84 -0.39 12.61
C ILE A 129 5.75 -1.92 12.55
N GLY A 130 6.67 -2.60 11.85
CA GLY A 130 6.91 -4.04 11.98
C GLY A 130 6.48 -4.92 10.80
N LEU A 131 6.23 -4.34 9.62
CA LEU A 131 5.95 -5.10 8.41
C LEU A 131 7.25 -5.44 7.66
N TYR A 132 7.28 -6.58 6.98
CA TYR A 132 8.43 -7.00 6.18
C TYR A 132 8.39 -6.46 4.75
N GLU A 133 9.57 -6.31 4.15
CA GLU A 133 9.75 -5.85 2.76
C GLU A 133 8.92 -6.65 1.75
N VAL A 134 8.81 -7.97 1.93
CA VAL A 134 7.99 -8.82 1.06
C VAL A 134 6.51 -8.43 1.09
N THR A 135 6.00 -8.10 2.27
CA THR A 135 4.63 -7.67 2.49
C THR A 135 4.40 -6.26 1.90
N ILE A 136 5.38 -5.37 2.04
CA ILE A 136 5.35 -4.01 1.49
C ILE A 136 5.39 -4.06 -0.04
N SER A 137 6.25 -4.88 -0.62
CA SER A 137 6.31 -5.10 -2.08
C SER A 137 4.96 -5.58 -2.63
N THR A 138 4.30 -6.50 -1.92
CA THR A 138 2.96 -6.98 -2.28
C THR A 138 1.93 -5.84 -2.25
N ILE A 139 1.94 -5.00 -1.20
CA ILE A 139 1.05 -3.83 -1.11
C ILE A 139 1.31 -2.86 -2.28
N ARG A 140 2.57 -2.62 -2.63
CA ARG A 140 2.97 -1.72 -3.73
C ARG A 140 2.43 -2.20 -5.07
N SER A 141 2.43 -3.51 -5.31
CA SER A 141 1.90 -4.10 -6.56
C SER A 141 0.38 -4.13 -6.63
N ASP A 142 -0.31 -4.26 -5.50
CA ASP A 142 -1.77 -4.44 -5.45
C ASP A 142 -2.56 -3.12 -5.53
N ARG A 143 -1.91 -1.96 -5.36
CA ARG A 143 -2.56 -0.67 -5.14
C ARG A 143 -2.06 0.42 -6.09
N ASN A 144 -2.96 1.33 -6.45
CA ASN A 144 -2.69 2.35 -7.48
C ASN A 144 -2.13 3.65 -6.92
N THR A 145 -2.39 3.97 -5.64
CA THR A 145 -1.98 5.25 -5.04
C THR A 145 -1.26 5.03 -3.72
N ALA A 146 -0.37 5.95 -3.36
CA ALA A 146 0.32 5.94 -2.07
C ALA A 146 -0.66 5.96 -0.87
N ASN A 147 -1.84 6.57 -1.03
CA ASN A 147 -2.90 6.54 -0.01
C ASN A 147 -3.51 5.13 0.15
N ASP A 148 -3.72 4.40 -0.95
CA ASP A 148 -4.22 3.03 -0.93
C ASP A 148 -3.19 2.06 -0.32
N CYS A 149 -1.90 2.31 -0.60
CA CYS A 149 -0.80 1.58 0.01
C CYS A 149 -0.73 1.84 1.52
N LEU A 150 -0.75 3.11 1.95
CA LEU A 150 -0.80 3.48 3.36
C LEU A 150 -2.01 2.85 4.08
N ARG A 151 -3.18 2.86 3.47
CA ARG A 151 -4.37 2.21 4.02
C ARG A 151 -4.13 0.71 4.22
N SER A 152 -3.57 0.03 3.23
CA SER A 152 -3.30 -1.42 3.29
C SER A 152 -2.23 -1.76 4.34
N CYS A 153 -1.22 -0.90 4.47
CA CYS A 153 -0.21 -0.96 5.52
C CYS A 153 -0.84 -0.89 6.92
N LEU A 154 -1.68 0.12 7.16
CA LEU A 154 -2.36 0.30 8.44
C LEU A 154 -3.33 -0.85 8.74
N VAL A 155 -4.00 -1.43 7.74
CA VAL A 155 -4.82 -2.64 7.93
C VAL A 155 -3.99 -3.80 8.44
N LYS A 156 -2.81 -4.04 7.85
CA LYS A 156 -1.92 -5.11 8.29
C LYS A 156 -1.37 -4.86 9.70
N TRP A 157 -0.95 -3.63 9.97
CA TRP A 157 -0.50 -3.21 11.30
C TRP A 157 -1.59 -3.39 12.37
N LEU A 158 -2.84 -2.96 12.11
CA LEU A 158 -3.98 -3.15 13.03
C LEU A 158 -4.36 -4.62 13.25
N ASN A 159 -4.09 -5.48 12.26
CA ASN A 159 -4.23 -6.94 12.40
C ASN A 159 -3.03 -7.59 13.10
N ARG A 160 -2.04 -6.80 13.56
CA ARG A 160 -0.88 -7.26 14.33
C ARG A 160 -0.10 -8.38 13.64
N VAL A 161 0.04 -8.29 12.32
CA VAL A 161 0.79 -9.27 11.52
C VAL A 161 2.30 -9.09 11.71
N GLU A 162 3.08 -10.14 11.45
CA GLU A 162 4.55 -10.08 11.44
C GLU A 162 5.13 -9.57 12.78
N ASP A 163 6.01 -8.57 12.75
CA ASP A 163 6.75 -8.09 13.92
C ASP A 163 6.10 -6.88 14.60
N VAL A 164 4.83 -6.58 14.27
CA VAL A 164 4.08 -5.47 14.89
C VAL A 164 4.10 -5.57 16.42
N ASP A 165 3.95 -6.77 16.98
CA ASP A 165 3.97 -6.98 18.43
C ASP A 165 5.35 -6.76 19.05
N LYS A 166 6.42 -7.10 18.33
CA LYS A 166 7.79 -6.80 18.76
C LYS A 166 8.10 -5.30 18.70
N LYS A 167 7.37 -4.55 17.87
CA LYS A 167 7.46 -3.09 17.71
C LYS A 167 6.50 -2.30 18.62
N GLY A 168 5.91 -2.95 19.64
CA GLY A 168 5.02 -2.30 20.61
C GLY A 168 3.52 -2.43 20.28
N GLY A 169 3.16 -3.32 19.35
CA GLY A 169 1.79 -3.65 18.97
C GLY A 169 1.10 -2.56 18.15
N ALA A 170 -0.19 -2.75 17.89
CA ALA A 170 -1.03 -1.75 17.24
C ALA A 170 -1.52 -0.70 18.26
N THR A 171 -0.68 0.30 18.57
CA THR A 171 -1.01 1.36 19.53
C THR A 171 -0.68 2.74 18.96
N TRP A 172 -1.28 3.80 19.52
CA TRP A 172 -0.92 5.17 19.11
C TRP A 172 0.55 5.48 19.36
N GLU A 173 1.14 4.87 20.38
CA GLU A 173 2.53 5.09 20.75
C GLU A 173 3.49 4.47 19.75
N SER A 174 3.25 3.23 19.30
CA SER A 174 4.07 2.61 18.26
C SER A 174 3.93 3.33 16.91
N LEU A 175 2.75 3.87 16.59
CA LEU A 175 2.57 4.72 15.41
C LEU A 175 3.30 6.07 15.55
N GLU A 176 3.21 6.73 16.70
CA GLU A 176 3.96 7.97 16.99
C GLU A 176 5.47 7.75 16.89
N ASN A 177 5.97 6.65 17.45
CA ASN A 177 7.38 6.26 17.36
C ASN A 177 7.78 5.97 15.91
N GLY A 178 6.93 5.26 15.15
CA GLY A 178 7.10 5.03 13.72
C GLY A 178 7.32 6.32 12.94
N LEU A 179 6.45 7.31 13.16
CA LEU A 179 6.56 8.62 12.53
C LEU A 179 7.83 9.37 12.94
N ILE A 180 8.28 9.25 14.20
CA ILE A 180 9.53 9.87 14.66
C ILE A 180 10.74 9.23 13.98
N ASN A 181 10.77 7.90 13.89
CA ASN A 181 11.89 7.14 13.34
C ASN A 181 12.12 7.41 11.85
N ILE A 182 11.05 7.66 11.09
CA ILE A 182 11.14 8.04 9.66
C ILE A 182 11.36 9.55 9.45
N GLY A 183 11.65 10.31 10.51
CA GLY A 183 11.92 11.76 10.42
C GLY A 183 10.68 12.65 10.34
N GLN A 184 9.47 12.09 10.43
CA GLN A 184 8.19 12.81 10.45
C GLN A 184 7.80 13.28 11.88
N LYS A 185 8.78 13.74 12.66
CA LYS A 185 8.58 14.22 14.04
C LYS A 185 7.47 15.29 14.18
N PRO A 186 7.37 16.30 13.29
CA PRO A 186 6.27 17.29 13.38
C PRO A 186 4.88 16.66 13.24
N VAL A 187 4.75 15.61 12.43
CA VAL A 187 3.49 14.86 12.27
C VAL A 187 3.17 14.10 13.55
N ALA A 188 4.17 13.44 14.15
CA ALA A 188 4.01 12.71 15.40
C ALA A 188 3.57 13.60 16.57
N GLU A 189 4.19 14.77 16.72
CA GLU A 189 3.83 15.74 17.77
C GLU A 189 2.38 16.23 17.61
N LYS A 190 2.01 16.64 16.39
CA LYS A 190 0.64 17.07 16.08
C LYS A 190 -0.39 15.95 16.27
N LEU A 191 -0.02 14.71 15.96
CA LEU A 191 -0.87 13.54 16.18
C LEU A 191 -1.13 13.33 17.68
N ARG A 192 -0.07 13.40 18.49
CA ARG A 192 -0.13 13.28 19.95
C ARG A 192 -1.02 14.36 20.58
N GLU A 193 -0.91 15.60 20.12
CA GLU A 193 -1.76 16.71 20.58
C GLU A 193 -3.24 16.46 20.27
N ARG A 194 -3.55 16.10 19.01
CA ARG A 194 -4.94 15.87 18.57
C ARG A 194 -5.60 14.70 19.29
N ARG A 195 -4.82 13.70 19.68
CA ARG A 195 -5.29 12.56 20.49
C ARG A 195 -5.67 12.99 21.91
N LYS A 196 -4.84 13.81 22.57
CA LYS A 196 -5.09 14.27 23.95
C LYS A 196 -6.36 15.13 24.08
N ASN A 197 -6.64 15.96 23.07
CA ASN A 197 -7.80 16.86 23.08
C ASN A 197 -9.16 16.16 23.01
N ARG A 198 -9.20 14.84 22.74
CA ARG A 198 -10.43 14.03 22.70
C ARG A 198 -10.83 13.44 24.06
N ASN A 199 -9.92 13.42 25.03
CA ASN A 199 -10.13 12.84 26.35
C ASN A 199 -10.44 13.91 27.42
N LYS A 200 -10.68 15.16 27.00
CA LYS A 200 -11.06 16.30 27.83
C LYS A 200 -12.45 16.74 27.43
#